data_AF-A0A4Q3B4G1-F1
#
_entry.id   AF-A0A4Q3B4G1-F1
#
_cell.length_a   1.000
_cell.length_b   1.000
_cell.length_c   1.000
_cell.angle_alpha   90.00
_cell.angle_beta   90.00
_cell.angle_gamma   90.00
#
_symmetry.space_group_name_H-M   'P 1'
#
loop_
_entity.id
_entity.type
_entity.pdbx_description
1 polymer ?
#
loop_
_entity_poly.entity_id
_entity_poly.type
_entity_poly.pdbx_seq_one_letter_code
_entity_poly.pdbx_strand_id
1 'polypeptide(L)'
;MVLPRKKSLSFYALLVIFITCAIVIYEQVNRPPKLNVIQWDMQEYYMYLPAAFIYNDINFDFTDNLPDSLKGKYWVGKSEIGRKIGRLSLGMATSYSPFFFLGHTMAKIFGFPQNGYSY
;
A
#
# COMPACT_ATOMS: atom_id res chain seq x y z
N MET A 1 -25.51 36.78 -35.42
CA MET A 1 -26.11 35.94 -34.36
C MET A 1 -25.33 34.63 -34.32
N VAL A 2 -24.42 34.45 -33.35
CA VAL A 2 -23.56 33.26 -33.27
C VAL A 2 -24.29 32.19 -32.46
N LEU A 3 -24.63 31.06 -33.08
CA LEU A 3 -25.30 29.95 -32.39
C LEU A 3 -24.31 29.24 -31.46
N PRO A 4 -24.73 28.85 -30.23
CA PRO A 4 -23.85 28.21 -29.27
C PRO A 4 -23.43 26.80 -29.74
N ARG A 5 -22.12 26.50 -29.62
CA ARG A 5 -21.54 25.20 -29.98
C ARG A 5 -22.12 24.09 -29.09
N LYS A 6 -22.86 23.15 -29.68
CA LYS A 6 -23.38 21.97 -28.97
C LYS A 6 -22.22 21.20 -28.33
N LYS A 7 -22.36 20.84 -27.05
CA LYS A 7 -21.37 20.05 -26.32
C LYS A 7 -21.36 18.63 -26.91
N SER A 8 -20.17 18.10 -27.23
CA SER A 8 -20.02 16.73 -27.75
C SER A 8 -20.34 15.69 -26.66
N LEU A 9 -20.74 14.48 -27.04
CA LEU A 9 -20.94 13.38 -26.07
C LEU A 9 -19.70 13.16 -25.18
N SER A 10 -18.50 13.39 -25.71
CA SER A 10 -17.24 13.33 -24.97
C SER A 10 -17.18 14.31 -23.80
N PHE A 11 -17.79 15.49 -23.93
CA PHE A 11 -17.86 16.46 -22.81
C PHE A 11 -18.70 15.92 -21.66
N TYR A 12 -19.84 15.30 -21.96
CA TYR A 12 -20.69 14.67 -20.94
C TYR A 12 -20.01 13.43 -20.33
N ALA A 13 -19.32 12.62 -21.13
CA ALA A 13 -18.56 11.48 -20.63
C ALA A 13 -17.44 11.91 -19.67
N LEU A 14 -16.67 12.94 -20.02
CA LEU A 14 -15.63 13.52 -19.16
C LEU A 14 -16.23 14.11 -17.87
N LEU A 15 -17.40 14.74 -17.97
CA LEU A 15 -18.10 15.29 -16.81
C LEU A 15 -18.56 14.18 -15.86
N VAL A 16 -19.11 13.08 -16.39
CA VAL A 16 -19.49 11.89 -15.59
C VAL A 16 -18.26 11.29 -14.91
N ILE A 17 -17.16 11.08 -15.64
CA ILE A 17 -15.92 10.56 -15.07
C ILE A 17 -15.43 11.49 -13.94
N PHE A 18 -15.39 12.80 -14.20
CA PHE A 18 -14.95 13.78 -13.20
C PHE A 18 -15.81 13.75 -11.93
N ILE A 19 -17.14 13.69 -12.07
CA ILE A 19 -18.07 13.57 -10.94
C ILE A 19 -17.83 12.27 -10.17
N THR A 20 -17.69 11.14 -10.87
CA THR A 20 -17.40 9.86 -10.20
C THR A 20 -16.08 9.89 -9.43
N CYS A 21 -15.02 10.47 -10.01
CA CYS A 21 -13.75 10.65 -9.31
C CYS A 21 -13.89 11.55 -8.08
N ALA A 22 -14.62 12.66 -8.19
CA ALA A 22 -14.86 13.58 -7.09
C ALA A 22 -15.63 12.91 -5.93
N ILE A 23 -16.66 12.10 -6.24
CA ILE A 23 -17.42 11.33 -5.24
C ILE A 23 -16.50 10.31 -4.56
N VAL A 24 -15.71 9.55 -5.32
CA VAL A 24 -14.78 8.56 -4.77
C VAL A 24 -13.75 9.20 -3.85
N ILE A 25 -13.19 10.35 -4.24
CA ILE A 25 -12.24 11.10 -3.42
C ILE A 25 -12.91 11.62 -2.15
N TYR A 26 -14.11 12.20 -2.25
CA TYR A 26 -14.87 12.70 -1.10
C TYR A 26 -15.18 11.59 -0.08
N GLU A 27 -15.66 10.44 -0.56
CA GLU A 27 -15.89 9.26 0.27
C GLU A 27 -14.60 8.77 0.92
N GLN A 28 -13.49 8.74 0.17
CA GLN A 28 -12.21 8.28 0.72
C GLN A 28 -11.65 9.23 1.78
N VAL A 29 -11.81 10.54 1.62
CA VAL A 29 -11.35 11.56 2.60
C VAL A 29 -12.21 11.53 3.87
N ASN A 30 -13.52 11.32 3.74
CA ASN A 30 -14.45 11.34 4.88
C ASN A 30 -14.64 9.98 5.55
N ARG A 31 -14.01 8.92 5.02
CA ARG A 31 -14.10 7.60 5.62
C ARG A 31 -13.46 7.60 7.01
N PRO A 32 -14.15 7.04 8.02
CA PRO A 32 -13.58 6.92 9.35
C PRO A 32 -12.33 6.04 9.30
N PRO A 33 -11.23 6.42 9.97
CA PRO A 33 -9.91 5.79 9.85
C PRO A 33 -9.84 4.32 10.33
N LYS A 34 -10.96 3.77 10.81
CA LYS A 34 -11.04 2.42 11.37
C LYS A 34 -11.40 1.34 10.35
N LEU A 35 -11.82 1.69 9.14
CA LEU A 35 -12.18 0.73 8.11
C LEU A 35 -11.24 0.87 6.91
N ASN A 36 -10.03 0.36 7.08
CA ASN A 36 -9.07 0.20 6.00
C ASN A 36 -9.50 -1.00 5.13
N VAL A 37 -10.54 -0.80 4.32
CA VAL A 37 -11.13 -1.82 3.45
C VAL A 37 -10.18 -2.24 2.32
N ILE A 38 -9.12 -1.47 2.05
CA ILE A 38 -8.09 -1.78 1.04
C ILE A 38 -6.68 -1.62 1.63
N GLN A 39 -6.39 -2.30 2.74
CA GLN A 39 -5.00 -2.41 3.26
C GLN A 39 -4.46 -3.83 3.28
N TRP A 40 -5.32 -4.82 3.07
CA TRP A 40 -5.04 -6.20 3.44
C TRP A 40 -4.00 -6.80 2.47
N ASP A 41 -4.29 -6.75 1.17
CA ASP A 41 -3.40 -7.38 0.17
C ASP A 41 -2.12 -6.57 -0.07
N MET A 42 -2.20 -5.24 -0.02
CA MET A 42 -1.01 -4.39 -0.23
C MET A 42 0.06 -4.65 0.84
N GLN A 43 -0.33 -4.89 2.08
CA GLN A 43 0.61 -5.23 3.15
C GLN A 43 1.29 -6.58 2.90
N GLU A 44 0.53 -7.58 2.43
CA GLU A 44 1.07 -8.89 2.06
C GLU A 44 2.03 -8.83 0.85
N TYR A 45 1.77 -7.96 -0.11
CA TYR A 45 2.73 -7.70 -1.20
C TYR A 45 3.96 -6.94 -0.73
N TYR A 46 3.79 -5.97 0.17
CA TYR A 46 4.86 -5.07 0.59
C TYR A 46 5.81 -5.71 1.61
N MET A 47 5.33 -6.58 2.50
CA MET A 47 6.10 -7.13 3.63
C MET A 47 7.39 -7.86 3.24
N TYR A 48 7.51 -8.31 1.99
CA TYR A 48 8.72 -8.93 1.47
C TYR A 48 9.91 -7.98 1.40
N LEU A 49 9.70 -6.68 1.16
CA LEU A 49 10.78 -5.69 1.11
C LEU A 49 11.45 -5.50 2.48
N PRO A 50 10.74 -5.18 3.57
CA PRO A 50 11.37 -5.11 4.89
C PRO A 50 11.91 -6.48 5.34
N ALA A 51 11.21 -7.59 5.04
CA ALA A 51 11.70 -8.93 5.35
C ALA A 51 13.08 -9.20 4.72
N ALA A 52 13.26 -8.90 3.44
CA ALA A 52 14.51 -9.12 2.73
C ALA A 52 15.62 -8.11 3.08
N PHE A 53 15.30 -6.81 3.13
CA PHE A 53 16.31 -5.75 3.17
C PHE A 53 16.54 -5.13 4.55
N ILE A 54 15.63 -5.31 5.50
CA ILE A 54 15.74 -4.76 6.86
C ILE A 54 16.00 -5.89 7.86
N TYR A 55 15.15 -6.91 7.85
CA TYR A 55 15.23 -8.03 8.80
C TYR A 55 16.13 -9.17 8.31
N ASN A 56 16.50 -9.19 7.02
CA ASN A 56 17.28 -10.26 6.38
C ASN A 56 16.70 -11.67 6.62
N ASP A 57 15.38 -11.77 6.68
CA ASP A 57 14.63 -12.99 6.97
C ASP A 57 13.38 -13.09 6.12
N ILE A 58 13.47 -13.87 5.04
CA ILE A 58 12.36 -14.14 4.12
C ILE A 58 11.39 -15.21 4.65
N ASN A 59 11.74 -15.92 5.73
CA ASN A 59 10.84 -16.89 6.36
C ASN A 59 9.88 -16.22 7.34
N PHE A 60 10.05 -14.92 7.60
CA PHE A 60 9.21 -14.15 8.50
C PHE A 60 9.24 -14.63 9.96
N ASP A 61 10.29 -15.30 10.40
CA ASP A 61 10.47 -15.72 11.79
C ASP A 61 10.62 -14.50 12.71
N PHE A 62 11.16 -13.38 12.20
CA PHE A 62 11.24 -12.10 12.93
C PHE A 62 9.88 -11.57 13.43
N THR A 63 8.77 -12.02 12.84
CA THR A 63 7.42 -11.56 13.18
C THR A 63 7.00 -11.90 14.61
N ASP A 64 7.62 -12.90 15.25
CA ASP A 64 7.32 -13.27 16.64
C ASP A 64 7.81 -12.23 17.65
N ASN A 65 8.84 -11.45 17.28
CA ASN A 65 9.49 -10.48 18.18
C ASN A 65 9.22 -9.03 17.74
N LEU A 66 8.15 -8.79 16.99
CA LEU A 66 7.83 -7.45 16.51
C LEU A 66 7.35 -6.52 17.64
N PRO A 67 7.78 -5.25 17.63
CA PRO A 67 7.27 -4.26 18.55
C PRO A 67 5.77 -4.00 18.29
N ASP A 68 5.04 -3.57 19.32
CA ASP A 68 3.59 -3.32 19.23
C ASP A 68 3.21 -2.37 18.09
N SER A 69 4.07 -1.40 17.77
CA SER A 69 3.90 -0.47 16.64
C SER A 69 3.77 -1.12 15.25
N LEU A 70 4.27 -2.36 15.10
CA LEU A 70 4.26 -3.12 13.85
C LEU A 70 3.31 -4.32 13.89
N LYS A 71 2.60 -4.53 15.01
CA LYS A 71 1.59 -5.58 15.10
C LYS A 71 0.49 -5.35 14.07
N GLY A 72 0.17 -6.40 13.32
CA GLY A 72 -0.82 -6.35 12.25
C GLY A 72 -0.33 -5.76 10.92
N LYS A 73 0.97 -5.43 10.77
CA LYS A 73 1.58 -5.05 9.47
C LYS A 73 2.07 -6.24 8.65
N TYR A 74 2.29 -7.38 9.30
CA TYR A 74 2.82 -8.60 8.69
C TYR A 74 1.77 -9.70 8.76
N TRP A 75 1.34 -10.14 7.59
CA TRP A 75 0.23 -11.09 7.43
C TRP A 75 0.78 -12.38 6.86
N VAL A 76 1.28 -13.21 7.77
CA VAL A 76 1.92 -14.48 7.41
C VAL A 76 0.94 -15.63 7.59
N GLY A 77 0.85 -16.50 6.60
CA GLY A 77 0.19 -17.79 6.69
C GLY A 77 1.13 -18.85 7.31
N LYS A 78 0.60 -20.05 7.51
CA LYS A 78 1.38 -21.24 7.87
C LYS A 78 1.29 -22.26 6.74
N SER A 79 2.42 -22.83 6.36
CA SER A 79 2.50 -23.99 5.47
C SER A 79 2.09 -25.27 6.20
N GLU A 80 1.85 -26.34 5.44
CA GLU A 80 1.55 -27.68 5.97
C GLU A 80 2.64 -28.23 6.90
N ILE A 81 3.88 -27.76 6.71
CA ILE A 81 5.06 -28.15 7.49
C ILE A 81 5.29 -27.17 8.67
N GLY A 82 4.34 -26.28 8.96
CA GLY A 82 4.38 -25.35 10.10
C GLY A 82 5.25 -24.11 9.91
N ARG A 83 5.90 -23.93 8.75
CA ARG A 83 6.72 -22.74 8.46
C ARG A 83 5.83 -21.56 8.05
N LYS A 84 6.24 -20.34 8.43
CA LYS A 84 5.55 -19.11 8.03
C LYS A 84 5.79 -18.83 6.54
N ILE A 85 4.73 -18.44 5.84
CA ILE A 85 4.78 -18.13 4.40
C ILE A 85 3.93 -16.88 4.11
N GLY A 86 4.37 -16.07 3.16
CA GLY A 86 3.49 -15.05 2.58
C GLY A 86 2.49 -15.69 1.63
N ARG A 87 1.24 -15.21 1.62
CA ARG A 87 0.17 -15.80 0.79
C ARG A 87 0.19 -15.26 -0.65
N LEU A 88 0.63 -14.01 -0.80
CA LEU A 88 0.71 -13.33 -2.09
C LEU A 88 2.13 -13.35 -2.68
N SER A 89 2.24 -13.18 -3.99
CA SER A 89 3.51 -13.26 -4.72
C SER A 89 4.39 -12.01 -4.54
N LEU A 90 5.69 -12.17 -4.76
CA LEU A 90 6.71 -11.12 -4.68
C LEU A 90 6.63 -10.05 -5.80
N GLY A 91 5.87 -10.27 -6.87
CA GLY A 91 5.95 -9.43 -8.09
C GLY A 91 5.62 -7.95 -7.86
N MET A 92 4.64 -7.67 -7.01
CA MET A 92 4.29 -6.29 -6.64
C MET A 92 5.37 -5.64 -5.77
N ALA A 93 6.01 -6.41 -4.88
CA ALA A 93 7.12 -5.93 -4.06
C ALA A 93 8.26 -5.38 -4.92
N THR A 94 8.60 -6.06 -6.02
CA THR A 94 9.62 -5.60 -6.98
C THR A 94 9.26 -4.24 -7.58
N SER A 95 8.00 -4.04 -7.94
CA SER A 95 7.51 -2.77 -8.49
C SER A 95 7.59 -1.64 -7.46
N TYR A 96 7.41 -1.95 -6.18
CA TYR A 96 7.51 -0.98 -5.08
C TYR A 96 8.95 -0.71 -4.62
N SER A 97 9.89 -1.61 -4.91
CA SER A 97 11.28 -1.53 -4.46
C SER A 97 11.99 -0.19 -4.70
N PRO A 98 11.90 0.49 -5.87
CA PRO A 98 12.59 1.78 -6.04
C PRO A 98 12.09 2.84 -5.05
N PHE A 99 10.78 2.88 -4.79
CA PHE A 99 10.18 3.85 -3.85
C PHE A 99 10.43 3.46 -2.40
N PHE A 100 10.48 2.17 -2.10
CA PHE A 100 10.89 1.66 -0.79
C PHE A 100 12.29 2.13 -0.43
N PHE A 101 13.27 1.98 -1.33
CA PHE A 101 14.64 2.41 -1.04
C PHE A 101 14.76 3.93 -0.89
N LEU A 102 14.02 4.70 -1.69
CA LEU A 102 13.93 6.15 -1.53
C LEU A 102 13.38 6.52 -0.15
N GLY A 103 12.22 5.98 0.24
CA GLY A 103 11.61 6.23 1.54
C GLY A 103 12.50 5.78 2.69
N HIS A 104 13.14 4.61 2.57
CA HIS A 104 14.04 4.06 3.58
C HIS A 104 15.31 4.91 3.76
N THR A 105 15.83 5.47 2.67
CA THR A 105 16.97 6.40 2.71
C THR A 105 16.57 7.74 3.32
N MET A 106 15.40 8.27 2.96
CA MET A 106 14.87 9.51 3.54
C MET A 106 14.62 9.35 5.05
N ALA A 107 14.05 8.21 5.48
CA ALA A 107 13.87 7.91 6.89
C ALA A 107 15.19 7.98 7.66
N LYS A 108 16.29 7.46 7.07
CA LYS A 108 17.64 7.59 7.64
C LYS A 108 18.08 9.04 7.81
N ILE A 109 17.88 9.85 6.76
CA ILE A 109 18.32 11.25 6.71
C ILE A 109 17.57 12.08 7.75
N PHE A 110 16.27 11.85 7.90
CA PHE A 110 15.42 12.61 8.83
C PHE A 110 15.34 12.02 10.24
N GLY A 111 16.03 10.90 10.51
CA GLY A 111 16.05 10.27 11.84
C GLY A 111 14.77 9.50 12.21
N PHE A 112 13.97 9.11 11.22
CA PHE A 112 12.80 8.26 11.44
C PHE A 112 13.19 6.78 11.59
N PRO A 113 12.34 5.95 12.24
CA PRO A 113 12.60 4.53 12.35
C PRO A 113 12.75 3.86 10.98
N GLN A 114 13.77 3.02 10.82
CA GLN A 114 14.04 2.33 9.57
C GLN A 114 13.41 0.93 9.56
N ASN A 115 12.11 0.83 9.88
CA ASN A 115 11.38 -0.45 9.99
C ASN A 115 10.55 -0.81 8.74
N GLY A 116 10.60 0.02 7.70
CA GLY A 116 9.87 -0.16 6.46
C GLY A 116 8.42 0.32 6.49
N TYR A 117 7.89 0.78 7.62
CA TYR A 117 6.52 1.28 7.76
C TYR A 117 6.43 2.68 8.39
N SER A 118 7.56 3.35 8.59
CA SER A 118 7.59 4.74 9.05
C SER A 118 7.01 5.68 8.00
N TYR A 119 6.23 6.66 8.48
CA TYR A 119 5.43 7.62 7.73
C TYR A 119 6.10 8.99 7.70
#